data_AF-A0A1B8JAI5-F1
#
_entry.id   AF-A0A1B8JAI5-F1
#
_cell.length_a   1.000
_cell.length_b   1.000
_cell.length_c   1.000
_cell.angle_alpha   90.00
_cell.angle_beta   90.00
_cell.angle_gamma   90.00
#
_symmetry.space_group_name_H-M   'P 1'
#
loop_
_entity.id
_entity.type
_entity.pdbx_description
1 polymer ?
#
loop_
_entity_poly.entity_id
_entity_poly.type
_entity_poly.pdbx_seq_one_letter_code
_entity_poly.pdbx_strand_id
1 'polypeptide(L)'
;MRVFVSFALVLALCFGTIYAKNANNTESIPDANDFFAIYKEGIASFHQNIKRCNNEGKYIILNGFSLVDYRVYKALSPKALRAIRNPLIFFHGNLAGAPIYSEFGGISIKVEPSDAEKGEKTYLSFQGRYLSDLQTIGERGEFYALCLPKMQHCLLIGIGEKW
;
A
#
# COMPACT_ATOMS: atom_id res chain seq x y z
N MET A 1 46.60 1.22 63.47
CA MET A 1 46.42 2.62 63.89
C MET A 1 45.50 3.30 62.89
N ARG A 2 44.30 3.72 63.33
CA ARG A 2 43.31 4.44 62.54
C ARG A 2 43.74 5.91 62.42
N VAL A 3 43.59 6.52 61.25
CA VAL A 3 43.28 7.96 61.13
C VAL A 3 42.30 8.12 59.97
N PHE A 4 41.10 8.61 60.31
CA PHE A 4 40.04 9.10 59.44
C PHE A 4 40.20 10.63 59.28
N VAL A 5 39.34 11.24 58.43
CA VAL A 5 39.07 12.69 58.20
C VAL A 5 39.86 13.25 56.99
N SER A 6 39.30 13.95 55.99
CA SER A 6 38.05 14.71 55.76
C SER A 6 37.70 14.66 54.24
N PHE A 7 36.46 14.45 53.79
CA PHE A 7 35.38 15.43 53.55
C PHE A 7 35.72 16.66 52.67
N ALA A 8 35.16 16.63 51.44
CA ALA A 8 34.64 17.73 50.61
C ALA A 8 35.57 18.86 50.11
N LEU A 9 35.96 18.79 48.83
CA LEU A 9 36.15 19.87 47.83
C LEU A 9 36.71 19.14 46.58
N VAL A 10 36.12 19.11 45.39
CA VAL A 10 35.81 20.24 44.51
C VAL A 10 34.73 19.75 43.53
N LEU A 11 33.52 20.31 43.66
CA LEU A 11 32.58 20.45 42.55
C LEU A 11 33.18 21.44 41.54
N ALA A 12 32.83 21.25 40.26
CA ALA A 12 33.07 22.17 39.15
C ALA A 12 34.48 22.18 38.56
N LEU A 13 34.73 21.21 37.67
CA LEU A 13 35.44 21.49 36.43
C LEU A 13 34.55 21.06 35.25
N CYS A 14 33.93 22.09 34.66
CA CYS A 14 33.69 22.24 33.22
C CYS A 14 33.01 21.04 32.54
N PHE A 15 31.67 20.95 32.55
CA PHE A 15 30.83 21.65 31.56
C PHE A 15 31.59 22.10 30.31
N GLY A 16 31.38 21.38 29.22
CA GLY A 16 31.63 21.88 27.87
C GLY A 16 32.54 20.99 27.04
N THR A 17 31.98 19.96 26.41
CA THR A 17 32.18 19.77 24.97
C THR A 17 31.02 18.98 24.35
N ILE A 18 30.14 19.75 23.73
CA ILE A 18 29.59 19.50 22.38
C ILE A 18 28.69 18.25 22.26
N TYR A 19 27.44 18.40 22.71
CA TYR A 19 26.30 17.87 21.95
C TYR A 19 26.16 18.74 20.68
N ALA A 20 26.94 18.45 19.65
CA ALA A 20 26.57 18.83 18.28
C ALA A 20 25.70 17.71 17.72
N LYS A 21 24.49 17.58 18.25
CA LYS A 21 23.44 16.88 17.50
C LYS A 21 23.10 17.83 16.36
N ASN A 22 23.60 17.51 15.16
CA ASN A 22 23.23 18.20 13.93
C ASN A 22 21.70 18.27 13.85
N ALA A 23 21.14 19.42 14.21
CA ALA A 23 19.75 19.77 13.97
C ALA A 23 19.66 20.17 12.50
N ASN A 24 19.72 19.19 11.59
CA ASN A 24 19.42 19.38 10.17
C ASN A 24 19.08 18.08 9.42
N ASN A 25 18.64 17.04 10.12
CA ASN A 25 17.93 15.93 9.48
C ASN A 25 16.45 16.14 9.73
N THR A 26 15.82 16.98 8.90
CA THR A 26 14.38 16.88 8.67
C THR A 26 14.19 15.57 7.91
N GLU A 27 14.07 14.47 8.65
CA GLU A 27 13.74 13.17 8.05
C GLU A 27 12.40 13.36 7.32
N SER A 28 12.42 13.27 5.99
CA SER A 28 11.22 13.46 5.18
C SER A 28 10.23 12.37 5.53
N ILE A 29 8.98 12.77 5.79
CA ILE A 29 7.89 11.83 6.03
C ILE A 29 7.73 10.98 4.75
N PRO A 30 7.82 9.63 4.84
CA PRO A 30 7.70 8.77 3.67
C PRO A 30 6.37 8.97 2.95
N ASP A 31 6.40 8.99 1.63
CA ASP A 31 5.22 9.11 0.78
C ASP A 31 4.73 7.75 0.23
N ALA A 32 3.67 7.76 -0.58
CA ALA A 32 3.09 6.55 -1.15
C ALA A 32 4.10 5.73 -2.00
N ASN A 33 5.00 6.40 -2.72
CA ASN A 33 6.01 5.73 -3.54
C ASN A 33 7.11 5.11 -2.66
N ASP A 34 7.49 5.77 -1.57
CA ASP A 34 8.45 5.23 -0.60
C ASP A 34 7.92 3.94 0.03
N PHE A 35 6.66 3.95 0.48
CA PHE A 35 6.03 2.75 1.03
C PHE A 35 5.89 1.65 -0.04
N PHE A 36 5.50 2.02 -1.26
CA PHE A 36 5.35 1.04 -2.33
C PHE A 36 6.68 0.34 -2.62
N ALA A 37 7.79 1.09 -2.70
CA ALA A 37 9.12 0.52 -2.90
C ALA A 37 9.51 -0.50 -1.82
N ILE A 38 9.14 -0.26 -0.56
CA ILE A 38 9.44 -1.18 0.56
C ILE A 38 8.63 -2.48 0.45
N TYR A 39 7.35 -2.41 0.11
CA TYR A 39 6.45 -3.57 0.16
C TYR A 39 6.26 -4.30 -1.17
N LYS A 40 6.68 -3.70 -2.29
CA LYS A 40 6.40 -4.19 -3.66
C LYS A 40 6.78 -5.65 -3.86
N GLU A 41 7.97 -6.09 -3.43
CA GLU A 41 8.41 -7.47 -3.65
C GLU A 41 7.52 -8.49 -2.93
N GLY A 42 7.13 -8.20 -1.68
CA GLY A 42 6.23 -9.03 -0.90
C GLY A 42 4.84 -9.12 -1.52
N ILE A 43 4.30 -7.96 -1.94
CA ILE A 43 2.98 -7.88 -2.59
C ILE A 43 2.99 -8.62 -3.93
N ALA A 44 4.04 -8.47 -4.73
CA ALA A 44 4.19 -9.16 -6.01
C ALA A 44 4.26 -10.69 -5.82
N SER A 45 5.04 -11.16 -4.85
CA SER A 45 5.12 -12.59 -4.51
C SER A 45 3.76 -13.15 -4.05
N PHE A 46 3.05 -12.39 -3.21
CA PHE A 46 1.70 -12.75 -2.78
C PHE A 46 0.71 -12.80 -3.96
N HIS A 47 0.79 -11.84 -4.88
CA HIS A 47 -0.04 -11.81 -6.10
C HIS A 47 0.19 -13.04 -6.99
N GLN A 48 1.44 -13.47 -7.15
CA GLN A 48 1.75 -14.70 -7.90
C GLN A 48 1.13 -15.94 -7.25
N ASN A 49 1.11 -16.01 -5.91
CA ASN A 49 0.42 -17.08 -5.20
C ASN A 49 -1.10 -17.07 -5.41
N ILE A 50 -1.72 -15.88 -5.43
CA ILE A 50 -3.14 -15.73 -5.77
C ILE A 50 -3.41 -16.25 -7.18
N LYS A 51 -2.63 -15.80 -8.18
CA LYS A 51 -2.76 -16.24 -9.58
C LYS A 51 -2.68 -17.76 -9.69
N ARG A 52 -1.66 -18.37 -9.08
CA ARG A 52 -1.47 -19.82 -9.10
C ARG A 52 -2.69 -20.56 -8.53
N CYS A 53 -3.14 -20.18 -7.33
CA CYS A 53 -4.31 -20.81 -6.70
C CYS A 53 -5.58 -20.64 -7.55
N ASN A 54 -5.84 -19.45 -8.06
CA ASN A 54 -7.04 -19.16 -8.84
C ASN A 54 -7.10 -19.94 -10.17
N ASN A 55 -5.96 -20.15 -10.82
CA ASN A 55 -5.87 -20.99 -12.02
C ASN A 55 -6.21 -22.46 -11.74
N GLU A 56 -6.00 -22.93 -10.51
CA GLU A 56 -6.41 -24.26 -10.04
C GLU A 56 -7.88 -24.30 -9.55
N GLY A 57 -8.64 -23.21 -9.67
CA GLY A 57 -9.98 -23.09 -9.12
C GLY A 57 -10.03 -23.00 -7.59
N LYS A 58 -8.90 -22.68 -6.95
CA LYS A 58 -8.76 -22.51 -5.49
C LYS A 58 -8.61 -21.02 -5.16
N TYR A 59 -8.98 -20.65 -3.94
CA TYR A 59 -8.94 -19.26 -3.49
C TYR A 59 -8.25 -19.16 -2.13
N ILE A 60 -7.36 -18.17 -2.01
CA ILE A 60 -6.79 -17.79 -0.72
C ILE A 60 -7.87 -17.02 0.05
N ILE A 61 -8.07 -17.35 1.32
CA ILE A 61 -9.06 -16.71 2.17
C ILE A 61 -8.39 -15.67 3.05
N LEU A 62 -8.86 -14.42 2.98
CA LEU A 62 -8.42 -13.31 3.81
C LEU A 62 -9.63 -12.71 4.51
N ASN A 63 -9.71 -12.81 5.85
CA ASN A 63 -10.82 -12.26 6.64
C ASN A 63 -12.22 -12.65 6.12
N GLY A 64 -12.36 -13.89 5.64
CA GLY A 64 -13.62 -14.40 5.08
C GLY A 64 -13.92 -13.98 3.63
N PHE A 65 -13.01 -13.27 2.98
CA PHE A 65 -13.06 -12.97 1.55
C PHE A 65 -12.19 -13.93 0.75
N SER A 66 -12.67 -14.35 -0.42
CA SER A 66 -11.90 -15.14 -1.37
C SER A 66 -11.13 -14.19 -2.29
N LEU A 67 -9.79 -14.25 -2.26
CA LEU A 67 -8.96 -13.43 -3.14
C LEU A 67 -9.01 -13.95 -4.56
N VAL A 68 -9.37 -13.07 -5.50
CA VAL A 68 -9.50 -13.38 -6.92
C VAL A 68 -8.64 -12.42 -7.73
N ASP A 69 -7.70 -12.91 -8.53
CA ASP A 69 -6.94 -12.11 -9.49
C ASP A 69 -7.88 -11.40 -10.49
N TYR A 70 -7.55 -10.16 -10.86
CA TYR A 70 -8.35 -9.35 -11.78
C TYR A 70 -8.65 -10.03 -13.12
N ARG A 71 -7.66 -10.69 -13.73
CA ARG A 71 -7.88 -11.37 -15.03
C ARG A 71 -8.83 -12.54 -14.87
N VAL A 72 -8.63 -13.33 -13.81
CA VAL A 72 -9.50 -14.47 -13.50
C VAL A 72 -10.91 -13.95 -13.29
N TYR A 73 -11.08 -12.91 -12.47
CA TYR A 73 -12.37 -12.25 -12.25
C TYR A 73 -13.06 -11.84 -13.57
N LYS A 74 -12.31 -11.25 -14.51
CA LYS A 74 -12.82 -10.84 -15.83
C LYS A 74 -13.24 -12.00 -16.72
N ALA A 75 -12.57 -13.15 -16.59
CA ALA A 75 -12.88 -14.35 -17.36
C ALA A 75 -14.04 -15.18 -16.77
N LEU A 76 -14.41 -14.96 -15.51
CA LEU A 76 -15.47 -15.72 -14.85
C LEU A 76 -16.86 -15.34 -15.38
N SER A 77 -17.69 -16.35 -15.62
CA SER A 77 -19.11 -16.13 -15.87
C SER A 77 -19.83 -15.61 -14.61
N PRO A 78 -20.96 -14.89 -14.74
CA PRO A 78 -21.75 -14.47 -13.58
C PRO A 78 -22.24 -15.61 -12.69
N LYS A 79 -22.39 -16.82 -13.24
CA LYS A 79 -22.72 -18.03 -12.46
C LYS A 79 -21.52 -18.48 -11.62
N ALA A 80 -20.32 -18.53 -12.21
CA ALA A 80 -19.11 -18.93 -11.52
C ALA A 80 -18.73 -17.92 -10.44
N LEU A 81 -18.84 -16.61 -10.72
CA LEU A 81 -18.56 -15.56 -9.74
C LEU A 81 -19.49 -15.65 -8.51
N ARG A 82 -20.78 -15.97 -8.70
CA ARG A 82 -21.73 -16.18 -7.60
C ARG A 82 -21.45 -17.40 -6.74
N ALA A 83 -20.69 -18.38 -7.26
CA ALA A 83 -20.25 -19.54 -6.49
C ALA A 83 -19.06 -19.22 -5.58
N ILE A 84 -18.34 -18.13 -5.84
CA ILE A 84 -17.24 -17.67 -4.99
C ILE A 84 -17.84 -16.91 -3.81
N ARG A 85 -17.53 -17.35 -2.60
CA ARG A 85 -17.96 -16.67 -1.38
C ARG A 85 -17.14 -15.38 -1.20
N ASN A 86 -17.84 -14.24 -1.12
CA ASN A 86 -17.26 -12.92 -0.83
C ASN A 86 -15.99 -12.64 -1.66
N PRO A 87 -16.07 -12.58 -2.99
CA PRO A 87 -14.90 -12.33 -3.82
C PRO A 87 -14.33 -10.93 -3.55
N LEU A 88 -13.02 -10.87 -3.32
CA LEU A 88 -12.25 -9.64 -3.20
C LEU A 88 -11.18 -9.66 -4.29
N ILE A 89 -11.27 -8.71 -5.22
CA ILE A 89 -10.48 -8.72 -6.44
C ILE A 89 -9.13 -8.08 -6.16
N PHE A 90 -8.07 -8.83 -6.42
CA PHE A 90 -6.70 -8.36 -6.37
C PHE A 90 -6.32 -7.76 -7.73
N PHE A 91 -6.07 -6.46 -7.74
CA PHE A 91 -5.74 -5.68 -8.91
C PHE A 91 -4.26 -5.27 -8.89
N HIS A 92 -3.61 -5.34 -10.04
CA HIS A 92 -2.27 -4.82 -10.30
C HIS A 92 -2.29 -4.08 -11.63
N GLY A 93 -1.77 -2.86 -11.65
CA GLY A 93 -1.80 -2.03 -12.84
C GLY A 93 -1.08 -0.71 -12.67
N ASN A 94 -1.21 0.13 -13.70
CA ASN A 94 -0.63 1.45 -13.75
C ASN A 94 -1.74 2.51 -13.88
N LEU A 95 -1.52 3.69 -13.30
CA LEU A 95 -2.39 4.84 -13.55
C LEU A 95 -2.31 5.26 -15.02
N ALA A 96 -3.47 5.44 -15.66
CA ALA A 96 -3.59 5.83 -17.06
C ALA A 96 -4.24 7.21 -17.23
N GLY A 97 -4.20 8.03 -16.18
CA GLY A 97 -4.67 9.41 -16.15
C GLY A 97 -4.75 9.95 -14.72
N ALA A 98 -5.00 11.26 -14.60
CA ALA A 98 -5.14 11.91 -13.30
C ALA A 98 -6.39 11.41 -12.53
N PRO A 99 -6.32 11.30 -11.20
CA PRO A 99 -7.48 10.98 -10.38
C PRO A 99 -8.56 12.07 -10.48
N ILE A 100 -9.81 11.64 -10.62
CA ILE A 100 -10.98 12.53 -10.67
C ILE A 100 -11.69 12.44 -9.32
N TYR A 101 -11.67 13.53 -8.57
CA TYR A 101 -12.40 13.65 -7.31
C TYR A 101 -13.89 13.98 -7.57
N SER A 102 -14.76 13.38 -6.76
CA SER A 102 -16.19 13.66 -6.73
C SER A 102 -16.53 14.43 -5.45
N GLU A 103 -17.41 15.43 -5.57
CA GLU A 103 -18.00 16.16 -4.44
C GLU A 103 -18.66 15.25 -3.37
N PHE A 104 -19.00 14.00 -3.74
CA PHE A 104 -19.53 12.99 -2.81
C PHE A 104 -18.44 12.19 -2.06
N GLY A 105 -17.18 12.62 -2.13
CA GLY A 105 -16.08 12.04 -1.35
C GLY A 105 -15.45 10.77 -1.95
N GLY A 106 -15.70 10.50 -3.23
CA GLY A 106 -15.11 9.39 -3.98
C GLY A 106 -14.06 9.85 -4.99
N ILE A 107 -13.17 8.95 -5.40
CA ILE A 107 -12.16 9.19 -6.43
C ILE A 107 -12.32 8.12 -7.51
N SER A 108 -12.38 8.53 -8.77
CA SER A 108 -12.31 7.62 -9.91
C SER A 108 -10.96 7.76 -10.59
N ILE A 109 -10.31 6.63 -10.84
CA ILE A 109 -9.04 6.57 -11.58
C ILE A 109 -9.19 5.72 -12.83
N LYS A 110 -8.58 6.17 -13.93
CA LYS A 110 -8.39 5.36 -15.14
C LYS A 110 -7.11 4.57 -15.00
N VAL A 111 -7.16 3.28 -15.28
CA VAL A 111 -6.04 2.37 -15.04
C VAL A 111 -5.83 1.43 -16.21
N GLU A 112 -4.59 0.99 -16.39
CA GLU A 112 -4.19 -0.06 -17.33
C GLU A 112 -3.74 -1.27 -16.50
N PRO A 113 -4.49 -2.40 -16.51
CA PRO A 113 -4.11 -3.59 -15.74
C PRO A 113 -2.83 -4.21 -16.31
N SER A 114 -1.88 -4.59 -15.45
CA SER A 114 -0.55 -5.04 -15.88
C SER A 114 -0.57 -6.35 -16.68
N ASP A 115 -1.58 -7.20 -16.45
CA ASP A 115 -1.72 -8.47 -17.15
C ASP A 115 -2.86 -8.47 -18.20
N ALA A 116 -3.38 -7.31 -18.58
CA ALA A 116 -4.42 -7.20 -19.59
C ALA A 116 -3.86 -7.21 -21.02
N GLU A 117 -4.76 -7.29 -22.01
CA GLU A 117 -4.38 -7.01 -23.39
C GLU A 117 -3.87 -5.56 -23.51
N LYS A 118 -2.85 -5.34 -24.34
CA LYS A 118 -2.19 -4.05 -24.47
C LYS A 118 -3.21 -2.95 -24.81
N GLY A 119 -3.29 -1.91 -23.98
CA GLY A 119 -4.23 -0.81 -24.16
C GLY A 119 -5.62 -1.05 -23.57
N GLU A 120 -5.90 -2.18 -22.90
CA GLU A 120 -7.11 -2.32 -22.08
C GLU A 120 -7.09 -1.26 -20.97
N LYS A 121 -8.16 -0.48 -20.88
CA LYS A 121 -8.35 0.51 -19.82
C LYS A 121 -9.61 0.20 -19.04
N THR A 122 -9.55 0.37 -17.74
CA THR A 122 -10.71 0.27 -16.87
C THR A 122 -10.72 1.41 -15.86
N TYR A 123 -11.77 1.47 -15.04
CA TYR A 123 -11.91 2.46 -13.98
C TYR A 123 -12.03 1.75 -12.64
N LEU A 124 -11.33 2.29 -11.66
CA LEU A 124 -11.42 1.89 -10.26
C LEU A 124 -11.90 3.08 -9.44
N SER A 125 -12.72 2.79 -8.42
CA SER A 125 -13.22 3.80 -7.49
C SER A 125 -12.65 3.61 -6.10
N PHE A 126 -12.13 4.68 -5.51
CA PHE A 126 -11.52 4.75 -4.19
C PHE A 126 -12.25 5.76 -3.31
N GLN A 127 -12.03 5.68 -2.00
CA GLN A 127 -12.45 6.72 -1.06
C GLN A 127 -11.55 7.97 -1.16
N GLY A 128 -12.10 9.14 -0.83
CA GLY A 128 -11.41 10.44 -0.88
C GLY A 128 -10.07 10.50 -0.14
N ARG A 129 -9.86 9.67 0.88
CA ARG A 129 -8.58 9.58 1.62
C ARG A 129 -7.37 9.24 0.75
N TYR A 130 -7.58 8.55 -0.37
CA TYR A 130 -6.49 8.11 -1.25
C TYR A 130 -6.07 9.17 -2.27
N LEU A 131 -6.65 10.37 -2.25
CA LEU A 131 -6.42 11.36 -3.30
C LEU A 131 -4.96 11.78 -3.37
N SER A 132 -4.36 12.13 -2.24
CA SER A 132 -2.95 12.51 -2.17
C SER A 132 -2.04 11.37 -2.62
N ASP A 133 -2.31 10.14 -2.17
CA ASP A 133 -1.47 8.99 -2.52
C ASP A 133 -1.54 8.68 -4.02
N LEU A 134 -2.73 8.73 -4.61
CA LEU A 134 -2.93 8.53 -6.04
C LEU A 134 -2.31 9.67 -6.88
N GLN A 135 -2.30 10.90 -6.36
CA GLN A 135 -1.59 12.02 -6.99
C GLN A 135 -0.06 11.83 -6.91
N THR A 136 0.44 11.34 -5.77
CA THR A 136 1.86 11.04 -5.55
C THR A 136 2.36 9.89 -6.43
N ILE A 137 1.56 8.82 -6.57
CA ILE A 137 1.85 7.71 -7.49
C ILE A 137 1.98 8.24 -8.93
N GLY A 138 1.13 9.18 -9.32
CA GLY A 138 1.24 9.91 -10.57
C GLY A 138 0.94 9.08 -11.82
N GLU A 139 0.92 9.74 -12.98
CA GLU A 139 0.62 9.06 -14.24
C GLU A 139 1.64 7.96 -14.53
N ARG A 140 1.16 6.78 -14.95
CA ARG A 140 1.94 5.55 -15.19
C ARG A 140 2.55 4.93 -13.94
N GLY A 141 2.34 5.50 -12.75
CA GLY A 141 2.74 4.89 -11.50
C GLY A 141 2.06 3.53 -11.31
N GLU A 142 2.86 2.54 -10.92
CA GLU A 142 2.42 1.17 -10.63
C GLU A 142 1.80 1.11 -9.24
N PHE A 143 0.73 0.34 -9.09
CA PHE A 143 0.08 0.14 -7.79
C PHE A 143 -0.66 -1.20 -7.73
N TYR A 144 -1.03 -1.57 -6.50
CA TYR A 144 -1.89 -2.71 -6.21
C TYR A 144 -3.12 -2.28 -5.45
N ALA A 145 -4.25 -2.95 -5.69
CA ALA A 145 -5.50 -2.65 -5.00
C ALA A 145 -6.32 -3.91 -4.68
N LEU A 146 -7.09 -3.85 -3.60
CA LEU A 146 -8.16 -4.81 -3.30
C LEU A 146 -9.50 -4.15 -3.59
N CYS A 147 -10.28 -4.73 -4.50
CA CYS A 147 -11.55 -4.16 -4.92
C CYS A 147 -12.72 -5.11 -4.68
N LEU A 148 -13.87 -4.57 -4.29
CA LEU A 148 -15.13 -5.30 -4.40
C LEU A 148 -15.51 -5.55 -5.88
N PRO A 149 -16.38 -6.53 -6.16
CA PRO A 149 -16.87 -6.78 -7.52
C PRO A 149 -17.39 -5.50 -8.18
N LYS A 150 -17.21 -5.41 -9.50
CA LYS A 150 -17.47 -4.21 -10.32
C LYS A 150 -16.51 -3.03 -10.09
N MET A 151 -15.47 -3.17 -9.27
CA MET A 151 -14.42 -2.16 -9.08
C MET A 151 -14.89 -0.83 -8.47
N GLN A 152 -16.03 -0.84 -7.78
CA GLN A 152 -16.66 0.39 -7.27
C GLN A 152 -16.14 0.80 -5.88
N HIS A 153 -15.44 -0.09 -5.17
CA HIS A 153 -14.85 0.19 -3.87
C HIS A 153 -13.52 -0.52 -3.77
N CYS A 154 -12.44 0.24 -3.86
CA CYS A 154 -11.07 -0.23 -3.84
C CYS A 154 -10.29 0.33 -2.65
N LEU A 155 -9.41 -0.51 -2.13
CA LEU A 155 -8.40 -0.21 -1.13
C LEU A 155 -7.03 -0.22 -1.82
N LEU A 156 -6.22 0.82 -1.63
CA LEU A 156 -4.88 0.89 -2.18
C LEU A 156 -3.93 0.12 -1.24
N ILE A 157 -3.11 -0.78 -1.77
CA ILE A 157 -2.23 -1.65 -0.96
C ILE A 157 -0.79 -1.15 -1.05
N GLY A 158 -0.04 -1.28 0.05
CA GLY A 158 1.40 -1.04 0.06
C GLY A 158 1.80 0.43 0.16
N ILE A 159 0.87 1.30 0.55
CA ILE A 159 1.08 2.76 0.65
C ILE A 159 1.11 3.27 2.12
N GLY A 160 1.58 2.42 3.05
CA GLY A 160 1.73 2.80 4.47
C GLY A 160 0.55 2.45 5.37
N GLU A 161 -0.52 1.85 4.83
CA GLU A 161 -1.57 1.25 5.64
C GLU A 161 -1.09 -0.06 6.29
N LYS A 162 -1.37 -0.25 7.59
CA LYS A 162 -1.19 -1.54 8.26
C LYS A 162 -2.30 -2.49 7.79
N TRP A 163 -1.92 -3.66 7.30
CA TRP A 163 -2.81 -4.69 6.74
C TRP A 163 -2.73 -6.00 7.53
#